data_AF-A0A536PRA8-F1
#
_entry.id   AF-A0A536PRA8-F1
#
_cell.length_a   1.000
_cell.length_b   1.000
_cell.length_c   1.000
_cell.angle_alpha   90.00
_cell.angle_beta   90.00
_cell.angle_gamma   90.00
#
_symmetry.space_group_name_H-M   'P 1'
#
loop_
_entity.id
_entity.type
_entity.pdbx_description
1 polymer ?
#
loop_
_entity_poly.entity_id
_entity_poly.type
_entity_poly.pdbx_seq_one_letter_code
_entity_poly.pdbx_strand_id
1 'polypeptide(L)'
;MSDLRRDINEVFARQQSQLDDVSGAGNRMLREATAGRRINRQLWPSLAGVALVLTAASAIGVSVVIRGLHPKSVTTHQSPTPVVSPTAAPAPTPMSQPLQVPSTTPVILFHDSVDVNQLDGSTWDGTAKGRVAVSPDLGFGFLQNPAGTLFRWIGGISDRTGAVVAVPTTGVKGFGTWADDGQHYCSLVSKSALPPVGGESATLQLTAVGQAPKNVAQVGRMYDQSGASVAACSIEKDRAVVAQLASAGNTIQFWVVQLSTGRILWTRASGDIRTSRDGQYIAEISYNQSTRRSTTTIYGPTGAVLGLAAGAIEAFSWDGSLAVQVADNNGPVSVIRWRDGTAIWSGPSDAGYWDAMPEPGGQRIAVSVRDPEHSQTGGYPPHNVYVVGPDGKAIRLLTDVE
;
A
#
# COMPACT_ATOMS: atom_id res chain seq x y z
N MET A 1 6.77 -52.30 -4.19
CA MET A 1 5.78 -51.19 -4.10
C MET A 1 4.93 -51.20 -2.82
N SER A 2 4.86 -52.31 -2.07
CA SER A 2 4.16 -52.39 -0.78
C SER A 2 4.89 -51.69 0.37
N ASP A 3 6.23 -51.72 0.39
CA ASP A 3 7.02 -51.14 1.49
C ASP A 3 7.00 -49.61 1.50
N LEU A 4 7.04 -48.95 0.33
CA LEU A 4 6.96 -47.50 0.24
C LEU A 4 5.62 -46.95 0.78
N ARG A 5 4.52 -47.70 0.56
CA ARG A 5 3.20 -47.32 1.03
C ARG A 5 3.05 -47.51 2.55
N ARG A 6 3.75 -48.49 3.12
CA ARG A 6 3.83 -48.70 4.57
C ARG A 6 4.64 -47.60 5.24
N ASP A 7 5.80 -47.25 4.67
CA ASP A 7 6.68 -46.21 5.22
C ASP A 7 6.02 -44.83 5.18
N ILE A 8 5.29 -44.51 4.10
CA ILE A 8 4.51 -43.26 4.00
C ILE A 8 3.42 -43.23 5.08
N ASN A 9 2.70 -44.33 5.29
CA ASN A 9 1.64 -44.40 6.30
C ASN A 9 2.19 -44.31 7.73
N GLU A 10 3.36 -44.90 8.00
CA GLU A 10 4.02 -44.79 9.30
C GLU A 10 4.51 -43.35 9.59
N VAL A 11 5.06 -42.67 8.58
CA VAL A 11 5.48 -41.27 8.72
C VAL A 11 4.26 -40.36 8.93
N PHE A 12 3.16 -40.62 8.23
CA PHE A 12 1.92 -39.87 8.40
C PHE A 12 1.32 -40.06 9.80
N ALA A 13 1.29 -41.30 10.31
CA ALA A 13 0.80 -41.59 11.65
C ALA A 13 1.65 -40.95 12.75
N ARG A 14 2.98 -40.88 12.58
CA ARG A 14 3.89 -40.18 13.51
C ARG A 14 3.71 -38.66 13.48
N GLN A 15 3.43 -38.08 12.32
CA GLN A 15 3.13 -36.64 12.23
C GLN A 15 1.76 -36.30 12.83
N GLN A 16 0.78 -37.19 12.68
CA GLN A 16 -0.56 -36.98 13.20
C GLN A 16 -0.61 -37.09 14.73
N SER A 17 0.16 -38.00 15.34
CA SER A 17 0.29 -38.07 16.80
C SER A 17 1.06 -36.87 17.40
N GLN A 18 1.98 -36.28 16.64
CA GLN A 18 2.64 -35.03 17.04
C GLN A 18 1.73 -33.81 16.97
N LEU A 19 0.71 -33.81 16.09
CA LEU A 19 -0.25 -32.72 15.94
C LEU A 19 -1.38 -32.77 16.99
N ASP A 20 -1.78 -33.95 17.44
CA ASP A 20 -2.76 -34.10 18.54
C ASP A 20 -2.23 -33.52 19.86
N ASP A 21 -0.92 -33.57 20.11
CA ASP A 21 -0.28 -33.02 21.32
C ASP A 21 -0.20 -31.47 21.32
N VAL A 22 -0.31 -30.82 20.16
CA VAL A 22 -0.29 -29.35 20.02
C VAL A 22 -1.62 -28.72 20.49
N SER A 23 -2.73 -29.47 20.43
CA SER A 23 -4.03 -29.02 20.94
C SER A 23 -4.03 -28.84 22.48
N GLY A 24 -3.17 -29.58 23.20
CA GLY A 24 -2.98 -29.48 24.64
C GLY A 24 -2.04 -28.34 25.08
N ALA A 25 -1.20 -27.83 24.18
CA ALA A 25 -0.26 -26.74 24.46
C ALA A 25 -0.94 -25.36 24.48
N GLY A 26 -1.93 -25.14 23.59
CA GLY A 26 -2.70 -23.89 23.53
C GLY A 26 -3.51 -23.60 24.80
N ASN A 27 -4.14 -24.63 25.39
CA ASN A 27 -4.91 -24.49 26.63
C ASN A 27 -4.03 -24.36 27.87
N ARG A 28 -2.77 -24.81 27.83
CA ARG A 28 -1.78 -24.57 28.89
C ARG A 28 -1.22 -23.14 28.86
N MET A 29 -0.91 -22.62 27.67
CA MET A 29 -0.42 -21.25 27.50
C MET A 29 -1.48 -20.19 27.83
N LEU A 30 -2.76 -20.42 27.49
CA LEU A 30 -3.83 -19.49 27.85
C LEU A 30 -4.03 -19.41 29.38
N ARG A 31 -3.84 -20.53 30.09
CA ARG A 31 -3.99 -20.62 31.55
C ARG A 31 -2.81 -19.97 32.30
N GLU A 32 -1.60 -20.04 31.74
CA GLU A 32 -0.42 -19.34 32.28
C GLU A 32 -0.44 -17.83 31.98
N ALA A 33 -0.95 -17.41 30.82
CA ALA A 33 -1.06 -16.00 30.45
C ALA A 33 -2.06 -15.21 31.32
N THR A 34 -3.09 -15.86 31.87
CA THR A 34 -4.06 -15.23 32.79
C THR A 34 -3.63 -15.23 34.27
N ALA A 35 -2.60 -15.99 34.66
CA ALA A 35 -2.22 -16.12 36.07
C ALA A 35 -1.11 -15.14 36.54
N GLY A 36 -0.46 -14.40 35.65
CA GLY A 36 0.76 -13.65 35.96
C GLY A 36 0.63 -12.13 36.07
N ARG A 37 -0.37 -11.58 36.78
CA ARG A 37 -0.46 -10.12 37.03
C ARG A 37 -0.06 -9.79 38.46
N ARG A 38 1.24 -9.87 38.77
CA ARG A 38 1.93 -9.12 39.86
C ARG A 38 3.45 -9.43 39.92
N ILE A 39 4.24 -8.36 40.06
CA ILE A 39 5.61 -8.25 40.65
C ILE A 39 6.84 -8.35 39.71
N ASN A 40 7.43 -7.16 39.50
CA ASN A 40 8.85 -6.74 39.58
C ASN A 40 9.92 -7.15 38.53
N ARG A 41 10.81 -6.17 38.32
CA ARG A 41 12.00 -6.07 37.46
C ARG A 41 13.10 -7.10 37.79
N GLN A 42 13.88 -7.39 36.74
CA GLN A 42 15.19 -8.07 36.64
C GLN A 42 15.16 -9.54 36.18
N LEU A 43 16.01 -9.80 35.17
CA LEU A 43 16.38 -11.08 34.54
C LEU A 43 15.32 -11.62 33.55
N TRP A 44 15.59 -12.05 32.32
CA TRP A 44 16.75 -12.11 31.44
C TRP A 44 16.19 -12.36 30.01
N PRO A 45 17.01 -12.24 28.94
CA PRO A 45 16.60 -12.26 27.54
C PRO A 45 16.72 -13.67 26.94
N SER A 46 15.61 -14.29 26.53
CA SER A 46 15.62 -15.49 25.66
C SER A 46 14.21 -15.97 25.27
N LEU A 47 13.44 -15.17 24.53
CA LEU A 47 12.15 -15.63 23.93
C LEU A 47 11.82 -14.95 22.58
N ALA A 48 12.84 -14.59 21.78
CA ALA A 48 12.61 -14.03 20.44
C ALA A 48 12.74 -15.07 19.29
N GLY A 49 13.02 -16.34 19.60
CA GLY A 49 13.35 -17.37 18.59
C GLY A 49 12.23 -18.36 18.22
N VAL A 50 11.06 -18.32 18.86
CA VAL A 50 10.03 -19.38 18.69
C VAL A 50 8.71 -18.87 18.10
N ALA A 51 8.49 -17.56 18.03
CA ALA A 51 7.25 -17.00 17.45
C ALA A 51 7.19 -17.08 15.91
N LEU A 52 8.30 -17.37 15.23
CA LEU A 52 8.39 -17.30 13.76
C LEU A 52 8.08 -18.64 13.05
N VAL A 53 7.87 -19.74 13.79
CA VAL A 53 7.52 -21.05 13.21
C VAL A 53 6.01 -21.33 13.25
N LEU A 54 5.25 -20.66 14.12
CA LEU A 54 3.81 -20.93 14.32
C LEU A 54 2.86 -20.17 13.36
N THR A 55 3.33 -19.09 12.71
CA THR A 55 2.55 -18.38 11.68
C THR A 55 2.68 -19.02 10.29
N ALA A 56 3.75 -19.75 10.00
CA ALA A 56 3.90 -20.48 8.74
C ALA A 56 3.10 -21.79 8.69
N ALA A 57 2.87 -22.45 9.83
CA ALA A 57 2.13 -23.71 9.90
C ALA A 57 0.59 -23.54 9.91
N SER A 58 0.08 -22.36 10.25
CA SER A 58 -1.37 -22.09 10.32
C SER A 58 -1.99 -21.76 8.95
N ALA A 59 -1.19 -21.44 7.93
CA ALA A 59 -1.67 -21.18 6.57
C ALA A 59 -1.82 -22.44 5.70
N ILE A 60 -1.25 -23.59 6.10
CA ILE A 60 -1.31 -24.85 5.32
C ILE A 60 -2.37 -25.83 5.87
N GLY A 61 -2.83 -25.64 7.12
CA GLY A 61 -3.81 -26.53 7.76
C GLY A 61 -5.29 -26.30 7.41
N VAL A 62 -5.66 -25.14 6.88
CA VAL A 62 -7.08 -24.79 6.65
C VAL A 62 -7.61 -25.32 5.30
N SER A 63 -6.73 -25.71 4.38
CA SER A 63 -7.14 -26.15 3.03
C SER A 63 -7.49 -27.65 2.92
N VAL A 64 -7.37 -28.44 3.99
CA VAL A 64 -7.60 -29.91 3.93
C VAL A 64 -8.89 -30.36 4.65
N VAL A 65 -9.56 -29.51 5.44
CA VAL A 65 -10.72 -29.94 6.26
C VAL A 65 -12.10 -29.66 5.63
N ILE A 66 -12.21 -28.92 4.51
CA ILE A 66 -13.50 -28.66 3.82
C ILE A 66 -13.74 -29.62 2.63
N ARG A 67 -13.30 -30.88 2.73
CA ARG A 67 -13.71 -31.96 1.80
C ARG A 67 -14.26 -33.21 2.47
N GLY A 68 -14.59 -33.13 3.76
CA GLY A 68 -14.88 -34.31 4.58
C GLY A 68 -16.33 -34.56 4.99
N LEU A 69 -17.32 -33.74 4.63
CA LEU A 69 -18.68 -33.92 5.20
C LEU A 69 -19.81 -33.55 4.22
N HIS A 70 -20.09 -34.42 3.24
CA HIS A 70 -21.47 -34.62 2.75
C HIS A 70 -21.68 -36.08 2.33
N PRO A 71 -22.53 -36.85 3.05
CA PRO A 71 -22.87 -38.20 2.65
C PRO A 71 -23.81 -38.21 1.42
N LYS A 72 -23.53 -39.16 0.53
CA LYS A 72 -24.29 -39.50 -0.68
C LYS A 72 -25.79 -39.61 -0.40
N SER A 73 -26.59 -38.83 -1.12
CA SER A 73 -27.99 -39.16 -1.41
C SER A 73 -28.10 -39.42 -2.91
N VAL A 74 -28.39 -40.68 -3.25
CA VAL A 74 -28.64 -41.13 -4.62
C VAL A 74 -30.07 -40.73 -4.96
N THR A 75 -30.25 -39.81 -5.89
CA THR A 75 -31.52 -39.56 -6.56
C THR A 75 -31.27 -39.61 -8.07
N THR A 76 -31.86 -40.62 -8.70
CA THR A 76 -31.91 -40.80 -10.15
C THR A 76 -32.70 -39.64 -10.77
N HIS A 77 -32.00 -38.69 -11.39
CA HIS A 77 -32.60 -37.66 -12.24
C HIS A 77 -32.13 -37.82 -13.69
N GLN A 78 -33.10 -37.60 -14.59
CA GLN A 78 -33.04 -37.76 -16.04
C GLN A 78 -31.90 -36.98 -16.69
N SER A 79 -31.35 -37.54 -17.78
CA SER A 79 -30.33 -36.93 -18.63
C SER A 79 -30.67 -35.47 -18.98
N PRO A 80 -29.85 -34.49 -18.58
CA PRO A 80 -29.92 -33.15 -19.14
C PRO A 80 -29.28 -33.15 -20.53
N THR A 81 -29.96 -32.51 -21.46
CA THR A 81 -29.44 -32.05 -22.75
C THR A 81 -28.08 -31.35 -22.54
N PRO A 82 -27.06 -31.55 -23.40
CA PRO A 82 -25.75 -30.94 -23.21
C PRO A 82 -25.86 -29.42 -23.18
N VAL A 83 -25.72 -28.84 -21.98
CA VAL A 83 -25.48 -27.42 -21.80
C VAL A 83 -24.13 -27.15 -22.42
N VAL A 84 -24.11 -26.26 -23.42
CA VAL A 84 -22.87 -25.73 -23.98
C VAL A 84 -22.10 -25.08 -22.83
N SER A 85 -21.06 -25.75 -22.34
CA SER A 85 -20.16 -25.16 -21.36
C SER A 85 -19.66 -23.83 -21.93
N PRO A 86 -19.78 -22.71 -21.18
CA PRO A 86 -19.20 -21.46 -21.63
C PRO A 86 -17.73 -21.72 -21.92
N THR A 87 -17.31 -21.43 -23.15
CA THR A 87 -15.90 -21.50 -23.55
C THR A 87 -15.10 -20.71 -22.54
N ALA A 88 -14.18 -21.36 -21.83
CA ALA A 88 -13.31 -20.70 -20.88
C ALA A 88 -12.66 -19.50 -21.59
N ALA A 89 -12.83 -18.30 -21.04
CA ALA A 89 -12.13 -17.13 -21.53
C ALA A 89 -10.63 -17.46 -21.53
N PRO A 90 -9.90 -17.10 -22.61
CA PRO A 90 -8.47 -17.33 -22.65
C PRO A 90 -7.82 -16.69 -21.41
N ALA A 91 -6.90 -17.44 -20.77
CA ALA A 91 -6.15 -16.92 -19.64
C ALA A 91 -5.48 -15.59 -20.05
N PRO A 92 -5.50 -14.57 -19.18
CA PRO A 92 -4.85 -13.31 -19.48
C PRO A 92 -3.37 -13.56 -19.79
N THR A 93 -2.86 -12.88 -20.81
CA THR A 93 -1.44 -12.91 -21.21
C THR A 93 -0.81 -11.56 -20.92
N PRO A 94 0.47 -11.52 -20.48
CA PRO A 94 1.13 -10.26 -20.20
C PRO A 94 1.15 -9.31 -21.40
N MET A 95 1.18 -8.00 -21.17
CA MET A 95 1.33 -7.04 -22.27
C MET A 95 2.68 -7.25 -22.98
N SER A 96 2.64 -7.53 -24.28
CA SER A 96 3.85 -7.77 -25.07
C SER A 96 4.34 -6.52 -25.81
N GLN A 97 3.43 -5.61 -26.14
CA GLN A 97 3.75 -4.41 -26.92
C GLN A 97 4.34 -3.32 -26.03
N PRO A 98 5.47 -2.71 -26.41
CA PRO A 98 6.02 -1.57 -25.68
C PRO A 98 5.07 -0.38 -25.72
N LEU A 99 5.00 0.38 -24.63
CA LEU A 99 4.20 1.59 -24.54
C LEU A 99 4.71 2.66 -25.55
N GLN A 100 3.89 2.98 -26.56
CA GLN A 100 4.23 3.94 -27.61
C GLN A 100 3.64 5.33 -27.35
N VAL A 101 4.24 6.10 -26.43
CA VAL A 101 3.92 7.52 -26.23
C VAL A 101 5.20 8.34 -25.99
N PRO A 102 5.20 9.65 -26.29
CA PRO A 102 6.35 10.51 -25.97
C PRO A 102 6.75 10.40 -24.50
N SER A 103 8.06 10.43 -24.22
CA SER A 103 8.63 10.31 -22.87
C SER A 103 8.14 11.38 -21.88
N THR A 104 7.59 12.48 -22.38
CA THR A 104 6.98 13.58 -21.61
C THR A 104 5.49 13.41 -21.32
N THR A 105 4.81 12.44 -21.97
CA THR A 105 3.38 12.19 -21.77
C THR A 105 3.14 11.54 -20.41
N PRO A 106 2.31 12.13 -19.53
CA PRO A 106 1.99 11.54 -18.24
C PRO A 106 1.30 10.19 -18.38
N VAL A 107 1.72 9.21 -17.58
CA VAL A 107 1.13 7.87 -17.56
C VAL A 107 0.94 7.35 -16.14
N ILE A 108 0.09 6.35 -16.00
CA ILE A 108 -0.08 5.55 -14.80
C ILE A 108 0.70 4.26 -15.01
N LEU A 109 1.70 4.01 -14.18
CA LEU A 109 2.45 2.75 -14.13
C LEU A 109 1.80 1.77 -13.14
N PHE A 110 1.82 0.48 -13.45
CA PHE A 110 1.21 -0.61 -12.65
C PHE A 110 1.87 -1.95 -12.98
N HIS A 111 1.74 -2.95 -12.10
CA HIS A 111 2.23 -4.29 -12.41
C HIS A 111 1.28 -5.03 -13.35
N ASP A 112 1.86 -5.85 -14.22
CA ASP A 112 1.09 -6.83 -14.98
C ASP A 112 0.60 -7.93 -14.01
N SER A 113 -0.69 -8.24 -14.00
CA SER A 113 -1.27 -9.23 -13.09
C SER A 113 -0.92 -10.68 -13.43
N VAL A 114 -0.28 -10.91 -14.58
CA VAL A 114 0.18 -12.23 -15.02
C VAL A 114 1.70 -12.35 -14.85
N ASP A 115 2.44 -11.24 -14.89
CA ASP A 115 3.87 -11.19 -14.60
C ASP A 115 4.23 -10.04 -13.65
N VAL A 116 4.34 -10.36 -12.36
CA VAL A 116 4.72 -9.40 -11.29
C VAL A 116 6.09 -8.75 -11.48
N ASN A 117 6.94 -9.28 -12.37
CA ASN A 117 8.24 -8.69 -12.71
C ASN A 117 8.15 -7.70 -13.87
N GLN A 118 6.97 -7.55 -14.47
CA GLN A 118 6.70 -6.63 -15.55
C GLN A 118 5.97 -5.39 -15.04
N LEU A 119 6.46 -4.24 -15.50
CA LEU A 119 5.85 -2.93 -15.31
C LEU A 119 5.19 -2.50 -16.61
N ASP A 120 3.91 -2.19 -16.54
CA ASP A 120 3.11 -1.67 -17.64
C ASP A 120 2.74 -0.20 -17.39
N GLY A 121 2.21 0.45 -18.42
CA GLY A 121 1.74 1.83 -18.32
C GLY A 121 0.52 2.10 -19.19
N SER A 122 -0.28 3.08 -18.77
CA SER A 122 -1.44 3.59 -19.52
C SER A 122 -1.50 5.11 -19.47
N THR A 123 -1.93 5.76 -20.56
CA THR A 123 -2.30 7.18 -20.54
C THR A 123 -3.55 7.40 -19.70
N TRP A 124 -3.70 8.58 -19.11
CA TRP A 124 -4.82 8.94 -18.24
C TRP A 124 -6.21 8.91 -18.91
N ASP A 125 -6.25 8.92 -20.25
CA ASP A 125 -7.46 8.79 -21.06
C ASP A 125 -7.69 7.35 -21.58
N GLY A 126 -6.76 6.43 -21.33
CA GLY A 126 -6.81 5.04 -21.77
C GLY A 126 -6.53 4.81 -23.25
N THR A 127 -6.15 5.85 -24.00
CA THR A 127 -5.91 5.74 -25.46
C THR A 127 -4.65 4.96 -25.81
N ALA A 128 -3.66 4.91 -24.91
CA ALA A 128 -2.46 4.10 -25.07
C ALA A 128 -2.17 3.27 -23.82
N LYS A 129 -1.73 2.03 -24.06
CA LYS A 129 -1.30 1.06 -23.05
C LYS A 129 -0.15 0.23 -23.60
N GLY A 130 0.73 -0.23 -22.72
CA GLY A 130 1.78 -1.16 -23.10
C GLY A 130 2.82 -1.36 -22.02
N ARG A 131 3.76 -2.25 -22.32
CA ARG A 131 4.88 -2.62 -21.46
C ARG A 131 5.90 -1.50 -21.35
N VAL A 132 6.39 -1.27 -20.14
CA VAL A 132 7.41 -0.24 -19.82
C VAL A 132 8.75 -0.90 -19.51
N ALA A 133 8.78 -1.87 -18.59
CA ALA A 133 10.02 -2.54 -18.19
C ALA A 133 9.76 -3.97 -17.71
N VAL A 134 10.81 -4.79 -17.71
CA VAL A 134 10.79 -6.13 -17.10
C VAL A 134 12.05 -6.30 -16.27
N SER A 135 11.90 -6.66 -14.99
CA SER A 135 13.01 -6.86 -14.07
C SER A 135 12.56 -7.67 -12.85
N PRO A 136 13.35 -8.64 -12.37
CA PRO A 136 12.98 -9.45 -11.21
C PRO A 136 12.77 -8.63 -9.94
N ASP A 137 13.47 -7.49 -9.74
CA ASP A 137 13.26 -6.71 -8.51
C ASP A 137 12.02 -5.79 -8.57
N LEU A 138 11.29 -5.72 -9.69
CA LEU A 138 10.00 -5.02 -9.75
C LEU A 138 8.94 -5.74 -8.90
N GLY A 139 9.05 -7.07 -8.74
CA GLY A 139 8.13 -7.82 -7.87
C GLY A 139 8.14 -7.39 -6.39
N PHE A 140 9.14 -6.60 -5.97
CA PHE A 140 9.20 -5.99 -4.63
C PHE A 140 8.53 -4.60 -4.53
N GLY A 141 7.92 -4.13 -5.62
CA GLY A 141 7.23 -2.85 -5.70
C GLY A 141 8.08 -1.72 -6.27
N PHE A 142 7.39 -0.65 -6.66
CA PHE A 142 7.99 0.56 -7.21
C PHE A 142 7.24 1.81 -6.72
N LEU A 143 7.87 2.98 -6.91
CA LEU A 143 7.27 4.29 -6.68
C LEU A 143 7.48 5.16 -7.92
N GLN A 144 6.41 5.51 -8.61
CA GLN A 144 6.46 6.40 -9.77
C GLN A 144 6.50 7.88 -9.36
N ASN A 145 7.22 8.69 -10.13
CA ASN A 145 7.08 10.13 -10.03
C ASN A 145 5.68 10.55 -10.51
N PRO A 146 5.20 11.75 -10.17
CA PRO A 146 3.90 12.24 -10.62
C PRO A 146 3.51 11.90 -12.06
N ALA A 147 4.41 12.19 -13.00
CA ALA A 147 4.15 12.02 -14.42
C ALA A 147 4.32 10.56 -14.92
N GLY A 148 4.72 9.61 -14.07
CA GLY A 148 5.05 8.26 -14.51
C GLY A 148 6.20 8.21 -15.52
N THR A 149 7.04 9.25 -15.57
CA THR A 149 8.20 9.31 -16.48
C THR A 149 9.43 8.66 -15.86
N LEU A 150 9.48 8.63 -14.52
CA LEU A 150 10.51 7.98 -13.72
C LEU A 150 9.83 7.08 -12.70
N PHE A 151 10.49 5.98 -12.35
CA PHE A 151 10.07 5.11 -11.27
C PHE A 151 11.27 4.63 -10.46
N ARG A 152 11.05 4.44 -9.16
CA ARG A 152 12.06 4.05 -8.20
C ARG A 152 11.74 2.68 -7.64
N TRP A 153 12.74 1.82 -7.61
CA TRP A 153 12.67 0.43 -7.11
C TRP A 153 14.01 0.09 -6.44
N ILE A 154 14.26 -1.17 -6.08
CA ILE A 154 15.50 -1.58 -5.39
C ILE A 154 16.74 -1.28 -6.26
N GLY A 155 16.65 -1.44 -7.58
CA GLY A 155 17.74 -1.19 -8.53
C GLY A 155 18.10 0.28 -8.78
N GLY A 156 17.33 1.24 -8.23
CA GLY A 156 17.57 2.67 -8.39
C GLY A 156 16.36 3.42 -8.94
N ILE A 157 16.63 4.56 -9.58
CA ILE A 157 15.65 5.37 -10.30
C ILE A 157 15.86 5.11 -11.78
N SER A 158 14.83 4.63 -12.46
CA SER A 158 14.82 4.32 -13.88
C SER A 158 13.84 5.21 -14.64
N ASP A 159 14.12 5.43 -15.91
CA ASP A 159 13.15 5.98 -16.86
C ASP A 159 12.26 4.89 -17.48
N ARG A 160 11.30 5.30 -18.31
CA ARG A 160 10.37 4.38 -19.00
C ARG A 160 11.00 3.45 -20.04
N THR A 161 12.29 3.60 -20.34
CA THR A 161 13.03 2.62 -21.17
C THR A 161 13.67 1.52 -20.32
N GLY A 162 13.57 1.63 -18.99
CA GLY A 162 14.25 0.77 -18.03
C GLY A 162 15.67 1.21 -17.70
N ALA A 163 16.19 2.25 -18.38
CA ALA A 163 17.53 2.77 -18.12
C ALA A 163 17.60 3.39 -16.72
N VAL A 164 18.59 2.97 -15.92
CA VAL A 164 18.85 3.56 -14.61
C VAL A 164 19.47 4.95 -14.80
N VAL A 165 18.76 5.99 -14.39
CA VAL A 165 19.19 7.40 -14.49
C VAL A 165 19.85 7.91 -13.22
N ALA A 166 19.59 7.26 -12.08
CA ALA A 166 20.27 7.55 -10.82
C ALA A 166 20.21 6.37 -9.85
N VAL A 167 21.23 6.22 -9.02
CA VAL A 167 21.25 5.28 -7.89
C VAL A 167 21.30 6.12 -6.61
N PRO A 168 20.24 6.11 -5.77
CA PRO A 168 20.25 6.84 -4.51
C PRO A 168 21.42 6.38 -3.63
N THR A 169 22.14 7.33 -3.04
CA THR A 169 23.35 7.07 -2.22
C THR A 169 23.05 6.42 -0.87
N THR A 170 21.78 6.24 -0.52
CA THR A 170 21.35 5.80 0.82
C THR A 170 20.88 4.35 0.80
N GLY A 171 21.49 3.53 1.66
CA GLY A 171 21.03 2.17 1.93
C GLY A 171 19.62 2.16 2.54
N VAL A 172 18.67 1.70 1.72
CA VAL A 172 17.44 0.95 2.04
C VAL A 172 16.36 1.55 2.95
N LYS A 173 16.65 2.47 3.89
CA LYS A 173 15.64 3.12 4.75
C LYS A 173 15.66 4.63 4.52
N GLY A 174 14.96 5.12 3.50
CA GLY A 174 14.83 6.57 3.39
C GLY A 174 14.22 7.19 2.15
N PHE A 175 13.93 6.46 1.07
CA PHE A 175 13.15 7.09 0.00
C PHE A 175 11.75 7.42 0.54
N GLY A 176 11.42 8.71 0.59
CA GLY A 176 10.14 9.17 1.08
C GLY A 176 9.15 9.24 -0.07
N THR A 177 9.07 10.40 -0.70
CA THR A 177 8.14 10.63 -1.81
C THR A 177 8.77 11.53 -2.86
N TRP A 178 8.27 11.41 -4.07
CA TRP A 178 8.62 12.30 -5.17
C TRP A 178 8.17 13.71 -4.86
N ALA A 179 9.02 14.65 -5.27
CA ALA A 179 8.61 16.03 -5.35
C ALA A 179 7.68 16.21 -6.53
N ASP A 180 7.14 17.40 -6.51
CA ASP A 180 5.94 17.76 -7.19
C ASP A 180 6.26 18.09 -8.68
N ASP A 181 7.46 18.60 -8.94
CA ASP A 181 8.04 18.70 -10.29
C ASP A 181 8.44 17.36 -10.94
N GLY A 182 8.40 16.25 -10.19
CA GLY A 182 8.79 14.92 -10.64
C GLY A 182 10.28 14.76 -10.98
N GLN A 183 11.12 15.72 -10.62
CA GLN A 183 12.58 15.72 -10.83
C GLN A 183 13.37 15.78 -9.53
N HIS A 184 12.71 16.16 -8.43
CA HIS A 184 13.24 16.04 -7.08
C HIS A 184 12.49 14.97 -6.29
N TYR A 185 13.06 14.56 -5.17
CA TYR A 185 12.41 13.75 -4.16
C TYR A 185 12.90 14.13 -2.77
N CYS A 186 12.03 13.93 -1.78
CA CYS A 186 12.37 14.09 -0.39
C CYS A 186 12.59 12.72 0.26
N SER A 187 13.66 12.60 1.03
CA SER A 187 14.01 11.41 1.78
C SER A 187 14.22 11.73 3.26
N LEU A 188 14.05 10.74 4.13
CA LEU A 188 14.48 10.83 5.52
C LEU A 188 15.56 9.79 5.74
N VAL A 189 16.73 10.25 6.12
CA VAL A 189 17.89 9.38 6.31
C VAL A 189 18.34 9.40 7.75
N SER A 190 18.91 8.31 8.20
CA SER A 190 19.56 8.21 9.49
C SER A 190 21.04 7.87 9.32
N LYS A 191 21.82 8.02 10.38
CA LYS A 191 23.27 7.79 10.34
C LYS A 191 23.60 6.31 10.19
N SER A 192 22.79 5.45 10.80
CA SER A 192 22.95 4.01 10.88
C SER A 192 21.98 3.33 9.92
N ALA A 193 22.44 2.35 9.14
CA ALA A 193 21.55 1.50 8.33
C ALA A 193 20.57 0.69 9.20
N LEU A 194 20.99 0.38 10.42
CA LEU A 194 20.20 -0.25 11.47
C LEU A 194 20.19 0.68 12.70
N PRO A 195 19.20 1.58 12.81
CA PRO A 195 19.08 2.47 13.96
C PRO A 195 19.01 1.71 15.29
N PRO A 196 19.56 2.25 16.38
CA PRO A 196 19.50 1.62 17.70
C PRO A 196 18.05 1.55 18.22
N VAL A 197 17.79 0.66 19.18
CA VAL A 197 16.45 0.50 19.82
C VAL A 197 15.90 1.82 20.37
N GLY A 198 16.77 2.68 20.89
CA GLY A 198 16.39 4.01 21.40
C GLY A 198 16.02 5.03 20.32
N GLY A 199 16.18 4.68 19.04
CA GLY A 199 16.02 5.54 17.87
C GLY A 199 17.15 6.56 17.72
N GLU A 200 17.38 7.01 16.50
CA GLU A 200 18.33 8.09 16.19
C GLU A 200 17.64 9.18 15.37
N SER A 201 18.18 10.40 15.41
CA SER A 201 17.61 11.54 14.68
C SER A 201 17.63 11.28 13.18
N ALA A 202 16.51 11.58 12.51
CA ALA A 202 16.43 11.54 11.06
C ALA A 202 16.74 12.92 10.46
N THR A 203 17.33 12.93 9.27
CA THR A 203 17.60 14.13 8.49
C THR A 203 16.73 14.10 7.24
N LEU A 204 15.89 15.12 7.09
CA LEU A 204 15.17 15.38 5.84
C LEU A 204 16.19 15.84 4.80
N GLN A 205 16.21 15.13 3.68
CA GLN A 205 17.03 15.45 2.52
C GLN A 205 16.15 15.76 1.32
N LEU A 206 16.59 16.73 0.54
CA LEU A 206 16.04 17.05 -0.77
C LEU A 206 17.07 16.68 -1.83
N THR A 207 16.67 15.89 -2.82
CA THR A 207 17.58 15.39 -3.84
C THR A 207 16.98 15.58 -5.22
N ALA A 208 17.73 16.21 -6.13
CA ALA A 208 17.42 16.18 -7.55
C ALA A 208 17.93 14.86 -8.14
N VAL A 209 17.21 14.28 -9.09
CA VAL A 209 17.63 13.03 -9.74
C VAL A 209 19.04 13.18 -10.34
N GLY A 210 19.93 12.25 -9.99
CA GLY A 210 21.33 12.25 -10.44
C GLY A 210 22.25 13.25 -9.72
N GLN A 211 21.76 13.98 -8.73
CA GLN A 211 22.54 14.96 -7.97
C GLN A 211 22.78 14.50 -6.52
N ALA A 212 23.75 15.14 -5.85
CA ALA A 212 23.99 14.91 -4.44
C ALA A 212 22.82 15.44 -3.57
N PRO A 213 22.46 14.74 -2.48
CA PRO A 213 21.38 15.18 -1.59
C PRO A 213 21.77 16.44 -0.81
N LYS A 214 20.80 17.34 -0.62
CA LYS A 214 20.89 18.50 0.27
C LYS A 214 20.20 18.19 1.59
N ASN A 215 20.91 18.30 2.71
CA ASN A 215 20.30 18.25 4.04
C ASN A 215 19.44 19.50 4.26
N VAL A 216 18.18 19.31 4.63
CA VAL A 216 17.19 20.38 4.86
C VAL A 216 17.00 20.63 6.35
N ALA A 217 16.64 19.59 7.11
CA ALA A 217 16.33 19.72 8.53
C ALA A 217 16.58 18.40 9.26
N GLN A 218 16.89 18.45 10.56
CA GLN A 218 16.79 17.28 11.43
C GLN A 218 15.37 17.23 12.01
N VAL A 219 14.62 16.17 11.68
CA VAL A 219 13.21 16.05 12.03
C VAL A 219 12.81 14.58 12.14
N GLY A 220 12.09 14.24 13.19
CA GLY A 220 11.70 12.85 13.48
C GLY A 220 12.88 11.96 13.92
N ARG A 221 12.57 10.68 14.10
CA ARG A 221 13.53 9.65 14.51
C ARG A 221 13.33 8.38 13.70
N MET A 222 14.43 7.73 13.35
CA MET A 222 14.43 6.38 12.79
C MET A 222 14.68 5.35 13.89
N TYR A 223 13.95 4.24 13.81
CA TYR A 223 14.12 3.05 14.63
C TYR A 223 14.40 1.85 13.73
N ASP A 224 14.65 0.69 14.32
CA ASP A 224 14.87 -0.52 13.52
C ASP A 224 13.62 -0.93 12.72
N GLN A 225 12.44 -0.94 13.35
CA GLN A 225 11.18 -1.39 12.72
C GLN A 225 10.13 -0.29 12.50
N SER A 226 10.44 0.96 12.85
CA SER A 226 9.57 2.11 12.62
C SER A 226 10.42 3.34 12.34
N GLY A 227 9.80 4.45 11.94
CA GLY A 227 10.59 5.62 11.63
C GLY A 227 9.73 6.81 11.23
N ALA A 228 10.41 7.79 10.66
CA ALA A 228 9.75 8.92 10.02
C ALA A 228 9.70 8.72 8.51
N SER A 229 8.62 9.16 7.87
CA SER A 229 8.43 9.15 6.42
C SER A 229 8.10 10.56 5.93
N VAL A 230 8.29 10.78 4.63
CA VAL A 230 7.87 12.03 3.97
C VAL A 230 6.53 11.77 3.27
N ALA A 231 5.47 12.42 3.73
CA ALA A 231 4.12 12.29 3.17
C ALA A 231 3.91 13.17 1.93
N ALA A 232 4.51 14.36 1.90
CA ALA A 232 4.47 15.26 0.76
C ALA A 232 5.80 16.01 0.60
N CYS A 233 6.16 16.33 -0.64
CA CYS A 233 7.36 17.06 -1.01
C CYS A 233 7.03 18.01 -2.16
N SER A 234 7.24 19.31 -2.00
CA SER A 234 6.95 20.31 -3.02
C SER A 234 8.02 21.37 -3.11
N ILE A 235 8.68 21.41 -4.27
CA ILE A 235 9.60 22.47 -4.63
C ILE A 235 8.81 23.76 -4.85
N GLU A 236 7.67 23.67 -5.55
CA GLU A 236 6.85 24.83 -5.90
C GLU A 236 6.31 25.57 -4.66
N LYS A 237 5.89 24.83 -3.64
CA LYS A 237 5.35 25.39 -2.39
C LYS A 237 6.39 25.48 -1.27
N ASP A 238 7.65 25.18 -1.57
CA ASP A 238 8.78 25.24 -0.63
C ASP A 238 8.49 24.47 0.68
N ARG A 239 8.01 23.23 0.55
CA ARG A 239 7.41 22.50 1.66
C ARG A 239 7.61 20.99 1.60
N ALA A 240 7.83 20.39 2.76
CA ALA A 240 7.65 18.97 2.99
C ALA A 240 6.76 18.71 4.19
N VAL A 241 5.99 17.61 4.14
CA VAL A 241 5.27 17.08 5.31
C VAL A 241 5.98 15.81 5.74
N VAL A 242 6.49 15.80 6.96
CA VAL A 242 7.19 14.66 7.57
C VAL A 242 6.31 14.07 8.66
N ALA A 243 6.12 12.76 8.65
CA ALA A 243 5.33 12.03 9.63
C ALA A 243 6.23 11.08 10.43
N GLN A 244 6.14 11.12 11.75
CA GLN A 244 6.64 10.07 12.63
C GLN A 244 5.59 8.97 12.71
N LEU A 245 6.00 7.75 12.40
CA LEU A 245 5.14 6.58 12.44
C LEU A 245 5.38 5.78 13.72
N ALA A 246 4.31 5.22 14.29
CA ALA A 246 4.41 4.14 15.25
C ALA A 246 4.71 2.80 14.55
N SER A 247 4.96 1.74 15.34
CA SER A 247 5.20 0.40 14.81
C SER A 247 4.03 -0.18 14.00
N ALA A 248 2.80 0.28 14.23
CA ALA A 248 1.62 -0.12 13.47
C ALA A 248 1.40 0.72 12.19
N GLY A 249 2.35 1.58 11.81
CA GLY A 249 2.28 2.41 10.61
C GLY A 249 1.47 3.70 10.75
N ASN A 250 0.68 3.85 11.82
CA ASN A 250 -0.08 5.08 12.07
C ASN A 250 0.85 6.25 12.44
N THR A 251 0.49 7.44 11.99
CA THR A 251 1.20 8.67 12.34
C THR A 251 0.94 9.04 13.81
N ILE A 252 2.00 9.35 14.55
CA ILE A 252 1.94 9.79 15.95
C ILE A 252 2.32 11.25 16.13
N GLN A 253 3.04 11.81 15.16
CA GLN A 253 3.37 13.22 15.09
C GLN A 253 3.70 13.55 13.63
N PHE A 254 3.39 14.76 13.20
CA PHE A 254 3.90 15.24 11.93
C PHE A 254 4.40 16.69 12.03
N TRP A 255 5.23 17.06 11.08
CA TRP A 255 5.83 18.37 10.92
C TRP A 255 5.67 18.84 9.50
N VAL A 256 5.41 20.13 9.36
CA VAL A 256 5.50 20.81 8.08
C VAL A 256 6.80 21.60 8.08
N VAL A 257 7.69 21.28 7.15
CA VAL A 257 9.03 21.84 7.05
C VAL A 257 9.15 22.68 5.78
N GLN A 258 9.72 23.86 5.89
CA GLN A 258 10.09 24.68 4.74
C GLN A 258 11.39 24.15 4.12
N LEU A 259 11.40 23.83 2.82
CA LEU A 259 12.54 23.15 2.17
C LEU A 259 13.76 24.05 2.01
N SER A 260 13.55 25.33 1.75
CA SER A 260 14.61 26.31 1.48
C SER A 260 15.43 26.62 2.73
N THR A 261 14.77 26.68 3.90
CA THR A 261 15.35 27.12 5.17
C THR A 261 15.50 26.02 6.22
N GLY A 262 14.82 24.89 6.06
CA GLY A 262 14.75 23.83 7.08
C GLY A 262 13.87 24.17 8.29
N ARG A 263 13.15 25.30 8.26
CA ARG A 263 12.30 25.73 9.38
C ARG A 263 11.05 24.87 9.48
N ILE A 264 10.73 24.43 10.69
CA ILE A 264 9.44 23.83 10.99
C ILE A 264 8.40 24.96 11.03
N LEU A 265 7.46 24.92 10.09
CA LEU A 265 6.36 25.89 9.98
C LEU A 265 5.31 25.62 11.06
N TRP A 266 4.97 24.35 11.27
CA TRP A 266 4.13 23.89 12.37
C TRP A 266 4.27 22.38 12.58
N THR A 267 3.77 21.91 13.73
CA THR A 267 3.76 20.49 14.10
C THR A 267 2.47 20.14 14.81
N ARG A 268 2.08 18.88 14.76
CA ARG A 268 0.91 18.35 15.45
C ARG A 268 1.22 16.95 15.98
N ALA A 269 0.79 16.70 17.21
CA ALA A 269 0.79 15.37 17.79
C ALA A 269 -0.53 14.68 17.45
N SER A 270 -0.46 13.40 17.08
CA SER A 270 -1.58 12.51 16.74
C SER A 270 -2.11 12.57 15.30
N GLY A 271 -2.80 11.48 14.94
CA GLY A 271 -3.63 11.31 13.75
C GLY A 271 -2.96 10.57 12.60
N ASP A 272 -3.65 9.59 12.01
CA ASP A 272 -3.29 9.08 10.68
C ASP A 272 -3.52 10.19 9.65
N ILE A 273 -2.60 10.39 8.71
CA ILE A 273 -2.66 11.53 7.79
C ILE A 273 -2.60 11.12 6.32
N ARG A 274 -3.28 11.92 5.50
CA ARG A 274 -3.12 11.96 4.04
C ARG A 274 -2.90 13.39 3.62
N THR A 275 -2.03 13.60 2.65
CA THR A 275 -1.61 14.95 2.25
C THR A 275 -1.96 15.19 0.80
N SER A 276 -2.30 16.43 0.45
CA SER A 276 -2.17 16.85 -0.95
C SER A 276 -0.71 16.72 -1.35
N ARG A 277 -0.47 16.46 -2.64
CA ARG A 277 0.88 16.32 -3.20
C ARG A 277 1.80 17.48 -2.81
N ASP A 278 1.26 18.70 -2.83
CA ASP A 278 2.00 19.92 -2.53
C ASP A 278 2.12 20.24 -1.03
N GLY A 279 1.54 19.40 -0.16
CA GLY A 279 1.55 19.57 1.28
C GLY A 279 0.75 20.79 1.79
N GLN A 280 -0.09 21.41 0.95
CA GLN A 280 -0.96 22.51 1.37
C GLN A 280 -2.17 22.03 2.16
N TYR A 281 -2.67 20.84 1.87
CA TYR A 281 -3.79 20.21 2.57
C TYR A 281 -3.31 18.96 3.30
N ILE A 282 -3.70 18.82 4.56
CA ILE A 282 -3.42 17.66 5.38
C ILE A 282 -4.73 17.18 5.99
N ALA A 283 -5.20 16.02 5.54
CA ALA A 283 -6.32 15.30 6.11
C ALA A 283 -5.83 14.47 7.31
N GLU A 284 -6.28 14.79 8.52
CA GLU A 284 -6.06 14.00 9.73
C GLU A 284 -7.30 13.14 9.98
N ILE A 285 -7.13 11.83 9.87
CA ILE A 285 -8.17 10.83 10.02
C ILE A 285 -8.22 10.38 11.49
N SER A 286 -9.41 10.47 12.06
CA SER A 286 -9.73 9.93 13.39
C SER A 286 -10.71 8.77 13.24
N TYR A 287 -10.35 7.62 13.80
CA TYR A 287 -11.22 6.44 13.84
C TYR A 287 -11.71 6.18 15.27
N ASN A 288 -13.03 6.21 15.45
CA ASN A 288 -13.67 5.87 16.70
C ASN A 288 -14.05 4.37 16.70
N GLN A 289 -13.33 3.58 17.49
CA GLN A 289 -13.56 2.12 17.60
C GLN A 289 -14.95 1.77 18.15
N SER A 290 -15.53 2.60 19.01
CA SER A 290 -16.83 2.32 19.64
C SER A 290 -17.99 2.49 18.67
N THR A 291 -17.93 3.53 17.83
CA THR A 291 -18.95 3.80 16.81
C THR A 291 -18.60 3.17 15.46
N ARG A 292 -17.38 2.64 15.33
CA ARG A 292 -16.75 2.22 14.08
C ARG A 292 -16.88 3.27 12.98
N ARG A 293 -16.67 4.54 13.35
CA ARG A 293 -16.76 5.67 12.40
C ARG A 293 -15.44 6.38 12.24
N SER A 294 -15.13 6.75 11.01
CA SER A 294 -14.04 7.64 10.66
C SER A 294 -14.56 9.05 10.48
N THR A 295 -13.76 10.03 10.90
CA THR A 295 -13.97 11.45 10.61
C THR A 295 -12.64 12.06 10.24
N THR A 296 -12.64 12.99 9.31
CA THR A 296 -11.42 13.67 8.87
C THR A 296 -11.48 15.16 9.18
N THR A 297 -10.39 15.70 9.74
CA THR A 297 -10.16 17.14 9.80
C THR A 297 -9.13 17.53 8.74
N ILE A 298 -9.45 18.54 7.92
CA ILE A 298 -8.55 19.00 6.86
C ILE A 298 -7.89 20.31 7.30
N TYR A 299 -6.57 20.31 7.40
CA TYR A 299 -5.76 21.48 7.71
C TYR A 299 -5.23 22.15 6.45
N GLY A 300 -5.09 23.46 6.52
CA GLY A 300 -4.42 24.27 5.52
C GLY A 300 -2.92 24.44 5.80
N PRO A 301 -2.24 25.26 4.99
CA PRO A 301 -0.79 25.38 5.03
C PRO A 301 -0.23 25.97 6.34
N THR A 302 -1.06 26.68 7.11
CA THR A 302 -0.70 27.30 8.39
C THR A 302 -1.10 26.45 9.61
N GLY A 303 -1.69 25.27 9.40
CA GLY A 303 -2.26 24.44 10.47
C GLY A 303 -3.67 24.86 10.89
N ALA A 304 -4.27 25.88 10.25
CA ALA A 304 -5.67 26.22 10.44
C ALA A 304 -6.60 25.14 9.88
N VAL A 305 -7.70 24.84 10.57
CA VAL A 305 -8.74 23.94 10.07
C VAL A 305 -9.47 24.61 8.91
N LEU A 306 -9.54 23.92 7.77
CA LEU A 306 -10.25 24.38 6.57
C LEU A 306 -11.58 23.66 6.35
N GLY A 307 -11.74 22.45 6.90
CA GLY A 307 -12.95 21.67 6.71
C GLY A 307 -12.98 20.39 7.53
N LEU A 308 -14.15 19.78 7.56
CA LEU A 308 -14.43 18.48 8.18
C LEU A 308 -15.10 17.60 7.13
N ALA A 309 -14.74 16.33 7.10
CA ALA A 309 -15.41 15.33 6.27
C ALA A 309 -15.85 14.14 7.14
N ALA A 310 -17.04 13.60 6.83
CA ALA A 310 -17.42 12.28 7.32
C ALA A 310 -16.53 11.22 6.64
N GLY A 311 -16.17 10.14 7.32
CA GLY A 311 -15.28 9.12 6.74
C GLY A 311 -13.81 9.53 6.69
N ALA A 312 -13.01 8.69 6.03
CA ALA A 312 -11.58 8.88 5.83
C ALA A 312 -11.32 9.54 4.47
N ILE A 313 -10.53 10.61 4.44
CA ILE A 313 -10.01 11.17 3.18
C ILE A 313 -8.68 10.50 2.87
N GLU A 314 -8.64 9.74 1.78
CA GLU A 314 -7.47 8.92 1.42
C GLU A 314 -6.51 9.62 0.46
N ALA A 315 -7.00 10.55 -0.37
CA ALA A 315 -6.19 11.29 -1.33
C ALA A 315 -6.85 12.61 -1.76
N PHE A 316 -6.08 13.47 -2.41
CA PHE A 316 -6.54 14.72 -3.03
C PHE A 316 -6.20 14.73 -4.52
N SER A 317 -7.00 15.42 -5.35
CA SER A 317 -6.60 15.76 -6.72
C SER A 317 -5.38 16.69 -6.71
N TRP A 318 -4.73 16.85 -7.85
CA TRP A 318 -3.50 17.63 -7.97
C TRP A 318 -3.68 19.11 -7.58
N ASP A 319 -4.77 19.71 -8.03
CA ASP A 319 -5.16 21.08 -7.66
C ASP A 319 -5.82 21.17 -6.27
N GLY A 320 -6.04 20.02 -5.61
CA GLY A 320 -6.71 19.91 -4.32
C GLY A 320 -8.18 20.30 -4.34
N SER A 321 -8.85 20.31 -5.50
CA SER A 321 -10.30 20.58 -5.58
C SER A 321 -11.16 19.37 -5.22
N LEU A 322 -10.65 18.15 -5.45
CA LEU A 322 -11.32 16.89 -5.16
C LEU A 322 -10.59 16.12 -4.07
N ALA A 323 -11.31 15.23 -3.40
CA ALA A 323 -10.76 14.27 -2.47
C ALA A 323 -11.39 12.89 -2.65
N VAL A 324 -10.61 11.84 -2.43
CA VAL A 324 -11.13 10.47 -2.32
C VAL A 324 -11.56 10.25 -0.89
N GLN A 325 -12.83 9.92 -0.70
CA GLN A 325 -13.44 9.64 0.59
C GLN A 325 -13.84 8.17 0.66
N VAL A 326 -13.47 7.52 1.76
CA VAL A 326 -13.86 6.16 2.09
C VAL A 326 -14.80 6.19 3.28
N ALA A 327 -15.98 5.60 3.12
CA ALA A 327 -16.92 5.43 4.21
C ALA A 327 -16.38 4.45 5.28
N ASP A 328 -17.01 4.45 6.44
CA ASP A 328 -16.62 3.67 7.60
C ASP A 328 -16.34 2.17 7.31
N ASN A 329 -15.34 1.57 7.98
CA ASN A 329 -14.90 0.18 7.83
C ASN A 329 -14.52 -0.25 6.39
N ASN A 330 -13.75 0.59 5.68
CA ASN A 330 -13.40 0.35 4.28
C ASN A 330 -14.66 0.21 3.39
N GLY A 331 -15.67 1.04 3.70
CA GLY A 331 -16.93 1.08 2.99
C GLY A 331 -16.79 1.70 1.59
N PRO A 332 -17.92 2.05 0.96
CA PRO A 332 -17.93 2.57 -0.40
C PRO A 332 -16.97 3.74 -0.59
N VAL A 333 -16.22 3.69 -1.69
CA VAL A 333 -15.32 4.76 -2.12
C VAL A 333 -16.12 5.81 -2.88
N SER A 334 -15.80 7.07 -2.67
CA SER A 334 -16.37 8.19 -3.42
C SER A 334 -15.32 9.23 -3.72
N VAL A 335 -15.56 10.02 -4.77
CA VAL A 335 -14.79 11.25 -5.02
C VAL A 335 -15.72 12.41 -4.71
N ILE A 336 -15.25 13.33 -3.87
CA ILE A 336 -16.02 14.45 -3.36
C ILE A 336 -15.35 15.79 -3.67
N ARG A 337 -16.16 16.83 -3.81
CA ARG A 337 -15.72 18.22 -3.61
C ARG A 337 -15.68 18.48 -2.11
N TRP A 338 -14.52 18.30 -1.49
CA TRP A 338 -14.42 18.24 -0.02
C TRP A 338 -14.79 19.54 0.69
N ARG A 339 -14.75 20.69 0.00
CA ARG A 339 -15.12 21.98 0.59
C ARG A 339 -16.61 22.11 0.89
N ASP A 340 -17.47 21.54 0.06
CA ASP A 340 -18.92 21.56 0.23
C ASP A 340 -19.51 20.17 0.54
N GLY A 341 -18.69 19.12 0.51
CA GLY A 341 -19.07 17.74 0.80
C GLY A 341 -19.82 17.04 -0.34
N THR A 342 -19.92 17.66 -1.52
CA THR A 342 -20.67 17.07 -2.64
C THR A 342 -19.93 15.87 -3.22
N ALA A 343 -20.54 14.69 -3.13
CA ALA A 343 -20.08 13.52 -3.89
C ALA A 343 -20.36 13.73 -5.38
N ILE A 344 -19.31 13.63 -6.20
CA ILE A 344 -19.41 13.74 -7.66
C ILE A 344 -19.30 12.37 -8.35
N TRP A 345 -18.76 11.38 -7.65
CA TRP A 345 -18.70 10.00 -8.11
C TRP A 345 -18.74 9.03 -6.92
N SER A 346 -19.32 7.86 -7.14
CA SER A 346 -19.32 6.74 -6.20
C SER A 346 -18.77 5.51 -6.92
N GLY A 347 -17.84 4.83 -6.27
CA GLY A 347 -17.29 3.56 -6.74
C GLY A 347 -18.28 2.41 -6.59
N PRO A 348 -17.90 1.21 -7.06
CA PRO A 348 -18.69 0.00 -6.87
C PRO A 348 -18.95 -0.25 -5.37
N SER A 349 -20.17 -0.66 -5.01
CA SER A 349 -20.62 -0.76 -3.61
C SER A 349 -19.97 -1.88 -2.81
N ASP A 350 -19.43 -2.88 -3.50
CA ASP A 350 -18.76 -4.08 -2.97
C ASP A 350 -17.23 -4.03 -3.10
N ALA A 351 -16.70 -2.98 -3.74
CA ALA A 351 -15.28 -2.77 -3.92
C ALA A 351 -14.71 -1.90 -2.79
N GLY A 352 -13.67 -2.41 -2.12
CA GLY A 352 -12.93 -1.64 -1.10
C GLY A 352 -11.89 -0.71 -1.73
N TYR A 353 -11.57 0.38 -1.05
CA TYR A 353 -10.45 1.26 -1.43
C TYR A 353 -9.12 0.48 -1.43
N TRP A 354 -8.25 0.83 -2.37
CA TRP A 354 -6.87 0.35 -2.39
C TRP A 354 -5.88 1.51 -2.41
N ASP A 355 -5.96 2.37 -3.43
CA ASP A 355 -5.04 3.50 -3.60
C ASP A 355 -5.65 4.58 -4.49
N ALA A 356 -5.04 5.77 -4.53
CA ALA A 356 -5.42 6.83 -5.43
C ALA A 356 -4.23 7.70 -5.82
N MET A 357 -4.24 8.16 -7.07
CA MET A 357 -3.19 9.00 -7.63
C MET A 357 -3.78 10.22 -8.34
N PRO A 358 -3.32 11.44 -8.04
CA PRO A 358 -3.77 12.64 -8.74
C PRO A 358 -3.16 12.75 -10.15
N GLU A 359 -3.93 13.28 -11.10
CA GLU A 359 -3.43 13.59 -12.43
C GLU A 359 -2.42 14.75 -12.39
N PRO A 360 -1.20 14.58 -12.92
CA PRO A 360 -0.20 15.64 -12.99
C PRO A 360 -0.71 16.90 -13.69
N GLY A 361 -0.76 18.01 -12.96
CA GLY A 361 -1.22 19.30 -13.47
C GLY A 361 -2.73 19.41 -13.67
N GLY A 362 -3.51 18.36 -13.37
CA GLY A 362 -4.92 18.25 -13.70
C GLY A 362 -5.88 18.37 -12.52
N GLN A 363 -7.15 18.06 -12.77
CA GLN A 363 -8.18 17.94 -11.72
C GLN A 363 -8.65 16.49 -11.55
N ARG A 364 -8.24 15.59 -12.45
CA ARG A 364 -8.65 14.20 -12.39
C ARG A 364 -7.90 13.46 -11.29
N ILE A 365 -8.49 12.39 -10.80
CA ILE A 365 -7.88 11.48 -9.84
C ILE A 365 -8.15 10.05 -10.28
N ALA A 366 -7.09 9.24 -10.33
CA ALA A 366 -7.19 7.80 -10.48
C ALA A 366 -7.49 7.19 -9.11
N VAL A 367 -8.47 6.31 -9.05
CA VAL A 367 -8.90 5.61 -7.85
C VAL A 367 -8.85 4.12 -8.13
N SER A 368 -7.97 3.43 -7.41
CA SER A 368 -7.85 1.98 -7.41
C SER A 368 -8.77 1.39 -6.36
N VAL A 369 -9.64 0.47 -6.77
CA VAL A 369 -10.57 -0.25 -5.90
C VAL A 369 -10.39 -1.75 -6.11
N ARG A 370 -10.52 -2.53 -5.03
CA ARG A 370 -10.44 -4.00 -5.08
C ARG A 370 -11.53 -4.56 -5.98
N ASP A 371 -11.19 -5.57 -6.78
CA ASP A 371 -12.17 -6.36 -7.49
C ASP A 371 -12.58 -7.58 -6.64
N PRO A 372 -13.81 -7.64 -6.10
CA PRO A 372 -14.26 -8.79 -5.32
C PRO A 372 -14.58 -10.01 -6.18
N GLU A 373 -14.77 -9.87 -7.50
CA GLU A 373 -15.13 -10.96 -8.40
C GLU A 373 -13.91 -11.81 -8.80
N HIS A 374 -12.70 -11.26 -8.69
CA HIS A 374 -11.47 -11.94 -9.05
C HIS A 374 -10.71 -12.41 -7.81
N SER A 375 -10.57 -13.73 -7.67
CA SER A 375 -9.75 -14.33 -6.62
C SER A 375 -8.30 -13.95 -6.81
N GLN A 376 -7.61 -13.60 -5.72
CA GLN A 376 -6.18 -13.35 -5.71
C GLN A 376 -5.42 -14.55 -6.31
N THR A 377 -4.87 -14.38 -7.51
CA THR A 377 -4.04 -15.39 -8.21
C THR A 377 -2.55 -15.19 -7.96
N GLY A 378 -2.14 -13.98 -7.55
CA GLY A 378 -0.77 -13.58 -7.25
C GLY A 378 -0.55 -13.07 -5.82
N GLY A 379 0.58 -12.40 -5.58
CA GLY A 379 0.91 -11.79 -4.29
C GLY A 379 0.05 -10.57 -3.93
N TYR A 380 -0.63 -9.97 -4.92
CA TYR A 380 -1.47 -8.79 -4.77
C TYR A 380 -2.92 -9.08 -5.19
N PRO A 381 -3.93 -8.49 -4.54
CA PRO A 381 -5.31 -8.64 -4.96
C PRO A 381 -5.55 -7.86 -6.27
N PRO A 382 -6.39 -8.34 -7.20
CA PRO A 382 -6.69 -7.61 -8.43
C PRO A 382 -7.50 -6.34 -8.14
N HIS A 383 -7.20 -5.30 -8.92
CA HIS A 383 -7.79 -3.98 -8.78
C HIS A 383 -8.38 -3.45 -10.09
N ASN A 384 -9.42 -2.65 -9.94
CA ASN A 384 -9.97 -1.81 -10.99
C ASN A 384 -9.56 -0.36 -10.76
N VAL A 385 -9.08 0.31 -11.80
CA VAL A 385 -8.67 1.72 -11.73
C VAL A 385 -9.67 2.59 -12.47
N TYR A 386 -10.25 3.55 -11.78
CA TYR A 386 -11.17 4.55 -12.32
C TYR A 386 -10.50 5.92 -12.37
N VAL A 387 -10.50 6.59 -13.52
CA VAL A 387 -10.09 7.99 -13.61
C VAL A 387 -11.34 8.85 -13.53
N VAL A 388 -11.46 9.64 -12.47
CA VAL A 388 -12.62 10.47 -12.16
C VAL A 388 -12.29 11.94 -12.43
N GLY A 389 -13.12 12.61 -13.22
CA GLY A 389 -13.02 14.04 -13.51
C GLY A 389 -13.85 14.92 -12.56
N PRO A 390 -13.64 16.24 -12.60
CA PRO A 390 -14.38 17.21 -11.78
C PRO A 390 -15.88 17.29 -12.12
N ASP A 391 -16.27 16.82 -13.32
CA ASP A 391 -17.66 16.72 -13.76
C ASP A 391 -18.36 15.44 -13.27
N GLY A 392 -17.67 14.61 -12.48
CA GLY A 392 -18.17 13.34 -11.97
C GLY A 392 -18.15 12.19 -12.98
N LYS A 393 -17.72 12.43 -14.23
CA LYS A 393 -17.52 11.35 -15.19
C LYS A 393 -16.31 10.53 -14.80
N ALA A 394 -16.47 9.22 -14.87
CA ALA A 394 -15.42 8.26 -14.59
C ALA A 394 -15.19 7.36 -15.80
N ILE A 395 -13.92 7.06 -16.08
CA ILE A 395 -13.50 6.05 -17.05
C ILE A 395 -12.91 4.89 -16.25
N ARG A 396 -13.44 3.67 -16.42
CA ARG A 396 -12.76 2.45 -15.94
C ARG A 396 -11.54 2.24 -16.83
N LEU A 397 -10.39 2.70 -16.36
CA LEU A 397 -9.16 2.75 -17.12
C LEU A 397 -8.51 1.37 -17.20
N LEU A 398 -8.41 0.68 -16.07
CA LEU A 398 -7.75 -0.62 -15.95
C LEU A 398 -8.67 -1.60 -15.24
N THR A 399 -8.53 -2.87 -15.61
CA THR A 399 -9.27 -4.00 -15.04
C THR A 399 -8.28 -5.08 -14.68
N ASP A 400 -8.43 -5.66 -13.50
CA ASP A 400 -7.64 -6.79 -12.99
C ASP A 400 -6.12 -6.53 -13.02
N VAL A 401 -5.70 -5.35 -12.56
CA VAL A 401 -4.28 -4.98 -12.40
C VAL A 401 -3.80 -5.16 -10.96
N GLU A 402 -2.49 -5.35 -10.77
CA GLU A 402 -1.83 -5.48 -9.46
C GLU A 402 -1.02 -4.23 -9.07
#